data_AF-A0A1B7IQN7-F1
#
_entry.id   AF-A0A1B7IQN7-F1
#
_cell.length_a   1.000
_cell.length_b   1.000
_cell.length_c   1.000
_cell.angle_alpha   90.00
_cell.angle_beta   90.00
_cell.angle_gamma   90.00
#
_symmetry.space_group_name_H-M   'P 1'
#
loop_
_entity.id
_entity.type
_entity.pdbx_description
1 polymer ?
#
loop_
_entity_poly.entity_id
_entity_poly.type
_entity_poly.pdbx_seq_one_letter_code
_entity_poly.pdbx_strand_id
1 'polypeptide(L)'
;MSLKELTLRKQQLESDRTALRKHYESESNRLASELVKVSEQLNFVNAGLNEVMIQRGKEIVYFGKSENNSKRKECVTDAISDLASGCERLKTRYFGTKNYDRWSDQREDHEYGYGPRHGCMVFKVGLTTAARLMVSNGTMNDHDIECAIYCLMNIDQINKQIEDAEAA
;
A
#
# COMPACT_ATOMS: atom_id res chain seq x y z
N MET A 1 -4.70 55.46 19.20
CA MET A 1 -4.39 54.18 19.84
C MET A 1 -3.18 54.34 20.75
N SER A 2 -3.24 53.78 21.95
CA SER A 2 -2.10 53.74 22.86
C SER A 2 -1.07 52.66 22.45
N LEU A 3 0.16 52.77 22.95
CA LEU A 3 1.21 51.77 22.73
C LEU A 3 0.76 50.36 23.18
N LYS A 4 -0.04 50.27 24.25
CA LYS A 4 -0.63 49.03 24.76
C LYS A 4 -1.59 48.41 23.74
N GLU A 5 -2.48 49.21 23.16
CA GLU A 5 -3.44 48.75 22.14
C GLU A 5 -2.74 48.26 20.87
N LEU A 6 -1.70 48.99 20.42
CA LEU A 6 -0.90 48.58 19.25
C LEU A 6 -0.16 47.26 19.50
N THR A 7 0.37 47.07 20.71
CA THR A 7 1.08 45.84 21.09
C THR A 7 0.13 44.64 21.13
N LEU A 8 -1.05 44.80 21.74
CA LEU A 8 -2.08 43.76 21.76
C LEU A 8 -2.57 43.42 20.35
N ARG A 9 -2.77 44.44 19.51
CA ARG A 9 -3.21 44.23 18.13
C ARG A 9 -2.16 43.48 17.30
N LYS A 10 -0.87 43.79 17.49
CA LYS A 10 0.23 43.06 16.83
C LYS A 10 0.22 41.58 17.23
N GLN A 11 0.13 41.28 18.53
CA GLN A 11 0.07 39.88 19.01
C GLN A 11 -1.13 39.12 18.45
N GLN A 12 -2.29 39.77 18.38
CA GLN A 12 -3.48 39.15 17.78
C GLN A 12 -3.24 38.83 16.30
N LEU A 13 -2.70 39.79 15.52
CA LEU A 13 -2.42 39.58 14.11
C LEU A 13 -1.37 38.48 13.87
N GLU A 14 -0.36 38.36 14.74
CA GLU A 14 0.63 37.27 14.66
C GLU A 14 0.00 35.90 14.97
N SER A 15 -0.92 35.83 15.93
CA SER A 15 -1.71 34.64 16.25
C SER A 15 -2.61 34.25 15.07
N ASP A 16 -3.38 35.20 14.54
CA ASP A 16 -4.30 34.99 13.41
C ASP A 16 -3.53 34.51 12.17
N ARG A 17 -2.38 35.13 11.87
CA ARG A 17 -1.51 34.70 10.76
C ARG A 17 -1.02 33.27 10.94
N THR A 18 -0.67 32.89 12.16
CA THR A 18 -0.19 31.54 12.48
C THR A 18 -1.32 30.51 12.36
N ALA A 19 -2.51 30.83 12.85
CA ALA A 19 -3.69 29.97 12.73
C ALA A 19 -4.10 29.78 11.27
N LEU A 20 -4.15 30.86 10.48
CA LEU A 20 -4.49 30.82 9.06
C LEU A 20 -3.49 29.97 8.27
N ARG A 21 -2.19 30.13 8.55
CA ARG A 21 -1.15 29.31 7.91
C ARG A 21 -1.33 27.82 8.20
N LYS A 22 -1.56 27.45 9.46
CA LYS A 22 -1.80 26.04 9.84
C LYS A 22 -3.04 25.47 9.15
N HIS A 23 -4.12 26.25 9.08
CA HIS A 23 -5.35 25.82 8.40
C HIS A 23 -5.10 25.63 6.90
N TYR A 24 -4.42 26.58 6.24
CA TYR A 24 -4.06 26.46 4.83
C TYR A 24 -3.18 25.24 4.55
N GLU A 25 -2.15 25.00 5.37
CA GLU A 25 -1.28 23.83 5.23
C GLU A 25 -2.08 22.52 5.38
N SER A 26 -3.00 22.45 6.35
CA SER A 26 -3.89 21.31 6.53
C SER A 26 -4.79 21.07 5.32
N GLU A 27 -5.47 22.10 4.82
CA GLU A 27 -6.36 21.98 3.67
C GLU A 27 -5.62 21.69 2.37
N SER A 28 -4.44 22.29 2.18
CA SER A 28 -3.58 21.99 1.04
C SER A 28 -3.15 20.52 1.04
N ASN A 29 -2.79 19.97 2.19
CA ASN A 29 -2.42 18.56 2.32
C ASN A 29 -3.62 17.64 2.10
N ARG A 30 -4.81 18.02 2.59
CA ARG A 30 -6.06 17.28 2.35
C ARG A 30 -6.37 17.22 0.85
N LEU A 31 -6.35 18.36 0.16
CA LEU A 31 -6.61 18.43 -1.27
C LEU A 31 -5.56 17.68 -2.10
N ALA A 32 -4.27 17.75 -1.72
CA ALA A 32 -3.23 16.97 -2.36
C ALA A 32 -3.49 15.46 -2.23
N SER A 33 -3.88 14.99 -1.04
CA SER A 33 -4.24 13.59 -0.84
C SER A 33 -5.49 13.17 -1.64
N GLU A 34 -6.48 14.05 -1.78
CA GLU A 34 -7.67 13.80 -2.59
C GLU A 34 -7.34 13.74 -4.09
N LEU A 35 -6.45 14.60 -4.58
CA LEU A 35 -6.00 14.59 -5.98
C LEU A 35 -5.27 13.30 -6.34
N VAL A 36 -4.38 12.81 -5.49
CA VAL A 36 -3.69 11.53 -5.71
C VAL A 36 -4.70 10.40 -5.81
N LYS A 37 -5.66 10.33 -4.88
CA LYS A 37 -6.73 9.31 -4.90
C LYS A 37 -7.55 9.36 -6.19
N VAL A 38 -8.03 10.53 -6.59
CA VAL A 38 -8.83 10.68 -7.82
C VAL A 38 -8.00 10.32 -9.07
N SER A 39 -6.71 10.67 -9.09
CA SER A 39 -5.81 10.33 -10.19
C SER A 39 -5.58 8.82 -10.30
N GLU A 40 -5.39 8.12 -9.16
CA GLU A 40 -5.33 6.65 -9.13
C GLU A 40 -6.61 6.01 -9.69
N GLN A 41 -7.79 6.52 -9.32
CA GLN A 41 -9.08 6.02 -9.82
C GLN A 41 -9.22 6.20 -11.33
N LEU A 42 -8.89 7.39 -11.85
CA LEU A 42 -8.91 7.67 -13.29
C LEU A 42 -7.96 6.74 -14.06
N ASN A 43 -6.76 6.52 -13.51
CA ASN A 43 -5.76 5.63 -14.07
C ASN A 43 -6.26 4.18 -14.13
N PHE A 44 -6.90 3.67 -13.07
CA PHE A 44 -7.49 2.33 -13.08
C PHE A 44 -8.63 2.20 -14.10
N VAL A 45 -9.55 3.17 -14.16
CA VAL A 45 -10.65 3.18 -15.13
C VAL A 45 -10.13 3.22 -16.56
N ASN A 46 -9.14 4.07 -16.85
CA ASN A 46 -8.51 4.17 -18.18
C ASN A 46 -7.77 2.89 -18.59
N ALA A 47 -7.19 2.16 -17.63
CA ALA A 47 -6.55 0.88 -17.85
C ALA A 47 -7.53 -0.30 -17.99
N GLY A 48 -8.85 -0.07 -17.80
CA GLY A 48 -9.86 -1.12 -17.80
C GLY A 48 -9.80 -2.03 -16.57
N LEU A 49 -9.18 -1.56 -15.49
CA LEU A 49 -9.06 -2.29 -14.24
C LEU A 49 -10.33 -2.15 -13.40
N ASN A 50 -10.71 -3.23 -12.71
CA ASN A 50 -11.85 -3.22 -11.82
C ASN A 50 -11.47 -2.61 -10.45
N GLU A 51 -11.77 -1.33 -10.28
CA GLU A 51 -11.44 -0.57 -9.07
C GLU A 51 -12.01 -1.21 -7.79
N VAL A 52 -13.25 -1.74 -7.84
CA VAL A 52 -13.90 -2.36 -6.68
C VAL A 52 -13.14 -3.60 -6.23
N MET A 53 -12.72 -4.44 -7.19
CA MET A 53 -11.91 -5.62 -6.90
C MET A 53 -10.52 -5.24 -6.41
N ILE A 54 -9.92 -4.18 -6.95
CA ILE A 54 -8.61 -3.69 -6.50
C ILE A 54 -8.69 -3.19 -5.07
N GLN A 55 -9.68 -2.36 -4.76
CA GLN A 55 -9.84 -1.78 -3.44
C GLN A 55 -10.05 -2.88 -2.39
N ARG A 56 -10.97 -3.82 -2.68
CA ARG A 56 -11.18 -4.97 -1.79
C ARG A 56 -9.92 -5.85 -1.70
N GLY A 57 -9.28 -6.13 -2.83
CA GLY A 57 -8.07 -6.94 -2.88
C GLY A 57 -6.91 -6.33 -2.07
N LYS A 58 -6.71 -5.01 -2.12
CA LYS A 58 -5.72 -4.29 -1.30
C LYS A 58 -6.00 -4.36 0.21
N GLU A 59 -7.25 -4.54 0.62
CA GLU A 59 -7.58 -4.81 2.03
C GLU A 59 -7.18 -6.23 2.44
N ILE A 60 -7.11 -7.17 1.49
CA ILE A 60 -6.80 -8.58 1.73
C ILE A 60 -5.30 -8.88 1.62
N VAL A 61 -4.66 -8.44 0.54
CA VAL A 61 -3.27 -8.74 0.20
C VAL A 61 -2.45 -7.46 0.07
N TYR A 62 -1.22 -7.50 0.57
CA TYR A 62 -0.19 -6.51 0.26
C TYR A 62 0.87 -7.13 -0.65
N PHE A 63 1.42 -6.32 -1.53
CA PHE A 63 2.47 -6.74 -2.46
C PHE A 63 3.40 -5.58 -2.81
N GLY A 64 4.66 -5.91 -3.10
CA GLY A 64 5.65 -4.94 -3.59
C GLY A 64 5.66 -4.80 -5.11
N LYS A 65 6.71 -4.17 -5.64
CA LYS A 65 6.96 -4.04 -7.08
C LYS A 65 7.61 -5.31 -7.62
N SER A 66 6.99 -5.95 -8.62
CA SER A 66 7.50 -7.21 -9.19
C SER A 66 8.75 -7.00 -10.09
N GLU A 67 8.91 -5.80 -10.66
CA GLU A 67 10.05 -5.35 -11.49
C GLU A 67 10.46 -6.35 -12.59
N ASN A 68 9.53 -7.15 -13.11
CA ASN A 68 9.80 -8.21 -14.09
C ASN A 68 10.86 -9.26 -13.65
N ASN A 69 11.15 -9.38 -12.34
CA ASN A 69 12.10 -10.35 -11.81
C ASN A 69 11.47 -11.75 -11.68
N SER A 70 12.18 -12.80 -12.13
CA SER A 70 11.65 -14.18 -12.12
C SER A 70 11.34 -14.68 -10.71
N LYS A 71 12.18 -14.39 -9.71
CA LYS A 71 11.94 -14.82 -8.32
C LYS A 71 10.78 -14.08 -7.67
N ARG A 72 10.59 -12.81 -7.99
CA ARG A 72 9.40 -12.06 -7.55
C ARG A 72 8.13 -12.61 -8.20
N LYS A 73 8.17 -12.98 -9.48
CA LYS A 73 7.05 -13.66 -10.18
C LYS A 73 6.74 -15.03 -9.59
N GLU A 74 7.75 -15.80 -9.21
CA GLU A 74 7.56 -17.06 -8.46
C GLU A 74 6.83 -16.81 -7.13
N CYS A 75 7.21 -15.77 -6.37
CA CYS A 75 6.50 -15.39 -5.14
C CYS A 75 5.03 -15.02 -5.38
N VAL A 76 4.73 -14.28 -6.45
CA VAL A 76 3.36 -13.93 -6.84
C VAL A 76 2.57 -15.17 -7.24
N THR A 77 3.17 -16.06 -8.02
CA THR A 77 2.53 -17.30 -8.47
C THR A 77 2.21 -18.22 -7.29
N ASP A 78 3.14 -18.38 -6.36
CA ASP A 78 2.92 -19.14 -5.13
C ASP A 78 1.84 -18.51 -4.26
N ALA A 79 1.80 -17.18 -4.17
CA ALA A 79 0.76 -16.46 -3.44
C ALA A 79 -0.63 -16.70 -4.03
N ILE A 80 -0.77 -16.62 -5.36
CA ILE A 80 -2.02 -16.91 -6.05
C ILE A 80 -2.46 -18.36 -5.81
N SER A 81 -1.52 -19.31 -5.95
CA SER A 81 -1.81 -20.73 -5.72
C SER A 81 -2.25 -21.01 -4.28
N ASP A 82 -1.61 -20.37 -3.30
CA ASP A 82 -1.96 -20.54 -1.89
C ASP A 82 -3.31 -19.89 -1.55
N LEU A 83 -3.60 -18.69 -2.08
CA LEU A 83 -4.91 -18.04 -1.98
C LEU A 83 -6.02 -18.96 -2.53
N ALA A 84 -5.83 -19.50 -3.73
CA ALA A 84 -6.78 -20.39 -4.37
C ALA A 84 -6.98 -21.73 -3.62
N SER A 85 -6.01 -22.13 -2.80
CA SER A 85 -6.03 -23.38 -2.04
C SER A 85 -6.46 -23.20 -0.57
N GLY A 86 -6.91 -22.01 -0.17
CA GLY A 86 -7.41 -21.76 1.20
C GLY A 86 -6.41 -21.08 2.15
N CYS A 87 -5.35 -20.46 1.62
CA CYS A 87 -4.41 -19.60 2.37
C CYS A 87 -3.58 -20.32 3.45
N GLU A 88 -3.24 -21.60 3.30
CA GLU A 88 -2.53 -22.37 4.33
C GLU A 88 -1.18 -21.75 4.71
N ARG A 89 -0.38 -21.35 3.71
CA ARG A 89 0.93 -20.74 3.95
C ARG A 89 0.75 -19.27 4.29
N LEU A 90 -0.01 -18.53 3.50
CA LEU A 90 -0.22 -17.09 3.64
C LEU A 90 -0.85 -16.68 4.97
N LYS A 91 -1.56 -17.60 5.66
CA LYS A 91 -2.02 -17.39 7.04
C LYS A 91 -0.87 -17.15 8.02
N THR A 92 0.27 -17.82 7.83
CA THR A 92 1.38 -17.85 8.79
C THR A 92 2.65 -17.17 8.30
N ARG A 93 2.84 -17.06 6.98
CA ARG A 93 4.03 -16.46 6.36
C ARG A 93 3.70 -15.56 5.18
N TYR A 94 4.68 -14.78 4.75
CA TYR A 94 4.67 -14.07 3.48
C TYR A 94 5.72 -14.67 2.53
N PHE A 95 5.45 -14.55 1.24
CA PHE A 95 6.40 -14.89 0.19
C PHE A 95 7.26 -13.69 -0.14
N GLY A 96 8.56 -13.86 -0.38
CA GLY A 96 9.39 -12.70 -0.64
C GLY A 96 10.75 -12.99 -1.25
N THR A 97 11.44 -11.92 -1.62
CA THR A 97 12.82 -11.97 -2.06
C THR A 97 13.68 -10.99 -1.26
N LYS A 98 14.95 -11.35 -1.06
CA LYS A 98 15.92 -10.50 -0.40
C LYS A 98 17.12 -10.19 -1.28
N ASN A 99 17.83 -9.12 -0.92
CA ASN A 99 19.16 -8.84 -1.39
C ASN A 99 20.18 -9.13 -0.27
N TYR A 100 21.29 -9.76 -0.62
CA TYR A 100 22.41 -9.99 0.28
C TYR A 100 23.74 -9.90 -0.48
N ASP A 101 24.61 -8.99 -0.05
CA ASP A 101 25.91 -8.72 -0.67
C ASP A 101 25.79 -8.51 -2.19
N ARG A 102 26.38 -9.39 -3.01
CA ARG A 102 26.34 -9.31 -4.49
C ARG A 102 25.17 -10.07 -5.12
N TRP A 103 24.31 -10.68 -4.32
CA TRP A 103 23.19 -11.47 -4.80
C TRP A 103 21.87 -10.73 -4.56
N SER A 104 21.15 -10.47 -5.65
CA SER A 104 19.83 -9.85 -5.61
C SER A 104 18.71 -10.87 -5.77
N ASP A 105 17.54 -10.52 -5.24
CA ASP A 105 16.26 -11.22 -5.44
C ASP A 105 16.28 -12.71 -5.10
N GLN A 106 17.05 -13.10 -4.08
CA GLN A 106 17.06 -14.46 -3.57
C GLN A 106 15.71 -14.77 -2.91
N ARG A 107 15.08 -15.89 -3.28
CA ARG A 107 13.81 -16.33 -2.67
C ARG A 107 13.99 -16.60 -1.18
N GLU A 108 13.19 -15.95 -0.35
CA GLU A 108 13.15 -16.20 1.08
C GLU A 108 11.76 -15.86 1.67
N ASP A 109 11.12 -16.89 2.23
CA ASP A 109 9.79 -16.80 2.84
C ASP A 109 9.93 -16.76 4.35
N HIS A 110 9.14 -15.92 5.02
CA HIS A 110 9.21 -15.78 6.47
C HIS A 110 7.85 -15.69 7.10
N GLU A 111 7.76 -16.21 8.33
CA GLU A 111 6.62 -15.97 9.20
C GLU A 111 6.42 -14.47 9.47
N TYR A 112 5.18 -14.07 9.69
CA TYR A 112 4.88 -12.68 10.01
C TYR A 112 5.58 -12.25 11.31
N GLY A 113 6.22 -11.08 11.28
CA GLY A 113 7.04 -10.58 12.39
C GLY A 113 8.52 -11.00 12.33
N TYR A 114 8.88 -11.89 11.40
CA TYR A 114 10.24 -12.34 11.17
C TYR A 114 10.78 -11.88 9.81
N GLY A 115 12.09 -12.00 9.65
CA GLY A 115 12.81 -11.64 8.43
C GLY A 115 14.18 -12.33 8.34
N PRO A 116 14.94 -12.04 7.28
CA PRO A 116 16.19 -12.72 7.02
C PRO A 116 17.24 -12.35 8.06
N ARG A 117 18.08 -13.31 8.44
CA ARG A 117 19.22 -13.06 9.35
C ARG A 117 20.27 -12.15 8.72
N HIS A 118 20.43 -12.25 7.40
CA HIS A 118 21.36 -11.47 6.60
C HIS A 118 20.70 -11.01 5.31
N GLY A 119 20.98 -9.75 4.96
CA GLY A 119 20.35 -9.07 3.84
C GLY A 119 19.09 -8.30 4.22
N CYS A 120 18.42 -7.74 3.23
CA CYS A 120 17.16 -7.03 3.41
C CYS A 120 16.11 -7.55 2.43
N MET A 121 14.87 -7.66 2.90
CA MET A 121 13.75 -7.99 2.03
C MET A 121 13.51 -6.83 1.05
N VAL A 122 13.42 -7.15 -0.24
CA VAL A 122 13.18 -6.17 -1.31
C VAL A 122 11.83 -6.36 -1.99
N PHE A 123 11.23 -7.53 -1.84
CA PHE A 123 9.88 -7.82 -2.31
C PHE A 123 9.16 -8.73 -1.33
N LYS A 124 7.86 -8.50 -1.16
CA LYS A 124 6.98 -9.33 -0.33
C LYS A 124 5.59 -9.41 -0.96
N VAL A 125 4.93 -10.54 -0.77
CA VAL A 125 3.50 -10.76 -0.99
C VAL A 125 2.96 -11.48 0.23
N GLY A 126 1.94 -10.91 0.86
CA GLY A 126 1.36 -11.47 2.07
C GLY A 126 -0.03 -10.94 2.36
N LEU A 127 -0.71 -11.57 3.31
CA LEU A 127 -2.01 -11.12 3.80
C LEU A 127 -1.85 -9.94 4.75
N THR A 128 -2.78 -8.99 4.67
CA THR A 128 -2.88 -7.93 5.68
C THR A 128 -3.21 -8.53 7.05
N THR A 129 -2.96 -7.79 8.13
CA THR A 129 -3.31 -8.25 9.48
C THR A 129 -4.81 -8.55 9.63
N ALA A 130 -5.67 -7.73 9.01
CA ALA A 130 -7.11 -7.96 9.00
C ALA A 130 -7.47 -9.27 8.27
N ALA A 131 -6.88 -9.51 7.10
CA ALA A 131 -7.10 -10.71 6.32
C ALA A 131 -6.63 -11.98 7.05
N ARG A 132 -5.48 -11.94 7.74
CA ARG A 132 -5.02 -13.08 8.55
C ARG A 132 -6.00 -13.45 9.66
N LEU A 133 -6.63 -12.47 10.28
CA LEU A 133 -7.69 -12.70 11.27
C LEU A 133 -8.92 -13.32 10.60
N MET A 134 -9.32 -12.85 9.41
CA MET A 134 -10.44 -13.43 8.65
C MET A 134 -10.20 -14.91 8.32
N VAL A 135 -9.00 -15.27 7.83
CA VAL A 135 -8.64 -16.68 7.58
C VAL A 135 -8.67 -17.49 8.87
N SER A 136 -8.15 -16.93 9.97
CA SER A 136 -8.10 -17.63 11.26
C SER A 136 -9.49 -17.88 11.85
N ASN A 137 -10.41 -16.95 11.63
CA ASN A 137 -11.80 -17.03 12.10
C ASN A 137 -12.74 -17.72 11.10
N GLY A 138 -12.24 -18.12 9.92
CA GLY A 138 -13.06 -18.71 8.85
C GLY A 138 -14.08 -17.76 8.23
N THR A 139 -13.86 -16.43 8.31
CA THR A 139 -14.78 -15.41 7.77
C THR A 139 -14.35 -14.86 6.42
N MET A 140 -13.18 -15.27 5.90
CA MET A 140 -12.75 -14.93 4.54
C MET A 140 -13.61 -15.72 3.55
N ASN A 141 -14.22 -15.03 2.59
CA ASN A 141 -15.09 -15.64 1.58
C ASN A 141 -14.41 -15.71 0.20
N ASP A 142 -15.02 -16.43 -0.73
CA ASP A 142 -14.48 -16.64 -2.08
C ASP A 142 -14.30 -15.32 -2.86
N HIS A 143 -15.18 -14.34 -2.66
CA HIS A 143 -15.07 -13.03 -3.30
C HIS A 143 -13.83 -12.26 -2.79
N ASP A 144 -13.47 -12.39 -1.52
CA ASP A 144 -12.25 -11.81 -0.96
C ASP A 144 -11.00 -12.42 -1.59
N ILE A 145 -11.01 -13.75 -1.78
CA ILE A 145 -9.94 -14.50 -2.45
C ILE A 145 -9.84 -14.08 -3.91
N GLU A 146 -10.96 -13.99 -4.63
CA GLU A 146 -11.02 -13.56 -6.02
C GLU A 146 -10.45 -12.14 -6.20
N CYS A 147 -10.84 -11.19 -5.33
CA CYS A 147 -10.30 -9.83 -5.34
C CYS A 147 -8.78 -9.80 -5.08
N ALA A 148 -8.29 -10.61 -4.13
CA ALA A 148 -6.86 -10.71 -3.84
C ALA A 148 -6.07 -11.28 -5.02
N ILE A 149 -6.58 -12.35 -5.65
CA ILE A 149 -5.98 -12.95 -6.85
C ILE A 149 -6.00 -11.94 -8.01
N TYR A 150 -7.10 -11.21 -8.21
CA TYR A 150 -7.20 -10.18 -9.24
C TYR A 150 -6.10 -9.12 -9.10
N CYS A 151 -5.85 -8.66 -7.87
CA CYS A 151 -4.74 -7.74 -7.61
C CYS A 151 -3.38 -8.33 -8.00
N LEU A 152 -3.12 -9.58 -7.63
CA LEU A 152 -1.84 -10.22 -7.91
C LEU A 152 -1.64 -10.52 -9.41
N MET A 153 -2.70 -10.89 -10.14
CA MET A 153 -2.64 -11.10 -11.58
C MET A 153 -2.38 -9.80 -12.35
N ASN A 154 -2.84 -8.65 -11.82
CA ASN A 154 -2.68 -7.33 -12.44
C ASN A 154 -1.61 -6.47 -11.74
N ILE A 155 -0.73 -7.09 -10.95
CA ILE A 155 0.24 -6.41 -10.06
C ILE A 155 1.09 -5.35 -10.79
N ASP A 156 1.55 -5.64 -12.00
CA ASP A 156 2.41 -4.73 -12.76
C ASP A 156 1.64 -3.51 -13.26
N GLN A 157 0.41 -3.70 -13.74
CA GLN A 157 -0.46 -2.60 -14.17
C GLN A 157 -0.89 -1.75 -12.98
N ILE A 158 -1.23 -2.38 -11.85
CA ILE A 158 -1.61 -1.67 -10.62
C ILE A 158 -0.44 -0.83 -10.11
N ASN A 159 0.76 -1.41 -10.01
CA ASN A 159 1.96 -0.67 -9.58
C ASN A 159 2.26 0.50 -10.52
N LYS A 160 2.14 0.31 -11.83
CA LYS A 160 2.32 1.39 -12.81
C LYS A 160 1.33 2.54 -12.59
N GLN A 161 0.05 2.23 -12.38
CA GLN A 161 -0.97 3.28 -12.18
C GLN A 161 -0.79 4.06 -10.88
N ILE A 162 -0.27 3.41 -9.83
CA ILE A 162 0.10 4.08 -8.56
C ILE A 162 1.27 5.03 -8.79
N GLU A 163 2.33 4.58 -9.49
CA GLU A 163 3.47 5.44 -9.83
C GLU A 163 3.07 6.64 -10.68
N ASP A 164 2.22 6.42 -11.69
CA ASP A 164 1.71 7.48 -12.56
C ASP A 164 0.88 8.52 -11.78
N ALA A 165 0.20 8.11 -10.69
CA ALA A 165 -0.57 9.01 -9.83
C ALA A 165 0.28 9.75 -8.78
N GLU A 166 1.35 9.14 -8.27
CA GLU A 166 2.31 9.80 -7.37
C GLU A 166 3.18 10.85 -8.10
N ALA A 167 3.38 10.67 -9.40
CA ALA A 167 4.14 11.59 -10.24
C ALA A 167 3.34 12.80 -10.77
N ALA A 168 2.01 12.78 -10.62
CA ALA A 168 1.08 13.82 -11.09
C ALA A 168 0.81 14.89 -10.02
#